data_AF-A0A928WNJ9-F1
#
_entry.id   AF-A0A928WNJ9-F1
#
_cell.length_a   1.000
_cell.length_b   1.000
_cell.length_c   1.000
_cell.angle_alpha   90.00
_cell.angle_beta   90.00
_cell.angle_gamma   90.00
#
_symmetry.space_group_name_H-M   'P 1'
#
loop_
_entity.id
_entity.type
_entity.pdbx_description
1 polymer ?
#
loop_
_entity_poly.entity_id
_entity_poly.type
_entity_poly.pdbx_seq_one_letter_code
_entity_poly.pdbx_strand_id
1 'polypeptide(L)'
;MNWLETTAQLSQIAGVVSVIFAALSIRSNTRLSKRQWNVDTYNLYSERHQKAVENFPNNAFYNRFDDSQLPPRSPELTAAVRRYLFVIQSVDYLAYQKYLDASIWNVWRKDMQRTLRCQLIYREWPDLKQDFIEFESFTQFVEQSFQNAEKGDSNTDSP
;
A
#
# COMPACT_ATOMS: atom_id res chain seq x y z
N MET A 1 -24.12 58.23 22.86
CA MET A 1 -23.62 56.87 22.58
C MET A 1 -23.90 56.60 21.10
N ASN A 2 -22.87 56.59 20.26
CA ASN A 2 -23.02 56.47 18.80
C ASN A 2 -23.34 55.02 18.41
N TRP A 3 -24.63 54.71 18.36
CA TRP A 3 -25.13 53.36 18.06
C TRP A 3 -24.62 52.81 16.72
N LEU A 4 -24.38 53.68 15.73
CA LEU A 4 -23.82 53.33 14.42
C LEU A 4 -22.37 52.82 14.49
N GLU A 5 -21.54 53.38 15.38
CA GLU A 5 -20.16 52.94 15.56
C GLU A 5 -20.12 51.58 16.27
N THR A 6 -20.99 51.39 17.26
CA THR A 6 -21.08 50.11 17.99
C THR A 6 -21.56 48.96 17.11
N THR A 7 -22.50 49.18 16.20
CA THR A 7 -22.97 48.13 15.27
C THR A 7 -21.91 47.79 14.21
N ALA A 8 -21.16 48.78 13.74
CA ALA A 8 -20.04 48.55 12.81
C ALA A 8 -18.93 47.70 13.45
N GLN A 9 -18.54 48.01 14.69
CA GLN A 9 -17.54 47.23 15.44
C GLN A 9 -18.01 45.80 15.70
N LEU A 10 -19.27 45.61 16.11
CA LEU A 10 -19.84 44.27 16.33
C LEU A 10 -19.87 43.43 15.05
N SER A 11 -20.23 44.04 13.91
CA SER A 11 -20.21 43.37 12.60
C SER A 11 -18.81 42.92 12.20
N GLN A 12 -17.79 43.77 12.41
CA GLN A 12 -16.39 43.42 12.12
C GLN A 12 -15.90 42.27 13.02
N ILE A 13 -16.20 42.32 14.32
CA ILE A 13 -15.86 41.24 15.26
C ILE A 13 -16.53 39.93 14.84
N ALA A 14 -17.82 39.97 14.49
CA ALA A 14 -18.56 38.80 14.02
C ALA A 14 -17.96 38.23 12.72
N GLY A 15 -17.54 39.10 11.80
CA GLY A 15 -16.86 38.70 10.57
C GLY A 15 -15.54 37.97 10.83
N VAL A 16 -14.69 38.52 11.70
CA VAL A 16 -13.41 37.89 12.09
C VAL A 16 -13.65 36.53 12.76
N VAL A 17 -14.58 36.47 13.70
CA VAL A 17 -14.95 35.23 14.39
C VAL A 17 -15.45 34.17 13.40
N SER A 18 -16.30 34.54 12.45
CA SER A 18 -16.80 33.64 11.41
C SER A 18 -15.67 33.06 10.54
N VAL A 19 -14.71 33.89 10.13
CA VAL A 19 -13.54 33.44 9.34
C VAL A 19 -12.68 32.45 10.14
N ILE A 20 -12.48 32.69 11.44
CA ILE A 20 -11.76 31.76 12.32
C ILE A 20 -12.50 30.42 12.40
N PHE A 21 -13.81 30.43 12.62
CA PHE A 21 -14.62 29.21 12.65
C PHE A 21 -14.59 28.47 11.31
N ALA A 22 -14.68 29.18 10.19
CA ALA A 22 -14.57 28.59 8.86
C ALA A 22 -13.20 27.92 8.66
N ALA A 23 -12.11 28.59 9.03
CA ALA A 23 -10.76 28.04 8.95
C ALA A 23 -10.57 26.79 9.82
N LEU A 24 -11.08 26.81 11.06
CA LEU A 24 -11.06 25.64 11.96
C LEU A 24 -11.88 24.48 11.40
N SER A 25 -13.05 24.77 10.81
CA SER A 25 -13.93 23.79 10.21
C SER A 25 -13.28 23.12 9.00
N ILE A 26 -12.67 23.91 8.10
CA ILE A 26 -11.90 23.40 6.95
C ILE A 26 -10.78 22.48 7.44
N ARG A 27 -9.97 22.94 8.41
CA ARG A 27 -8.86 22.14 8.96
C ARG A 27 -9.33 20.83 9.58
N SER A 28 -10.42 20.86 10.34
CA SER A 28 -11.02 19.67 10.95
C SER A 28 -11.51 18.70 9.87
N ASN A 29 -12.25 19.21 8.89
CA ASN A 29 -12.79 18.40 7.80
C ASN A 29 -11.67 17.75 6.97
N THR A 30 -10.63 18.49 6.60
CA THR A 30 -9.47 17.92 5.89
C THR A 30 -8.83 16.77 6.65
N ARG A 31 -8.71 16.87 7.99
CA ARG A 31 -8.16 15.79 8.82
C ARG A 31 -9.07 14.56 8.86
N LEU A 32 -10.38 14.76 9.01
CA LEU A 32 -11.36 13.69 9.02
C LEU A 32 -11.42 12.99 7.66
N SER A 33 -11.48 13.76 6.57
CA SER A 33 -11.44 13.23 5.21
C SER A 33 -10.18 12.39 5.00
N LYS A 34 -8.99 12.88 5.38
CA LYS A 34 -7.75 12.11 5.23
C LYS A 34 -7.80 10.78 5.99
N ARG A 35 -8.34 10.77 7.21
CA ARG A 35 -8.52 9.53 8.00
C ARG A 35 -9.48 8.56 7.32
N GLN A 36 -10.58 9.07 6.78
CA GLN A 36 -11.57 8.24 6.08
C GLN A 36 -10.95 7.59 4.83
N TRP A 37 -10.29 8.38 3.97
CA TRP A 37 -9.58 7.88 2.80
C TRP A 37 -8.56 6.79 3.13
N ASN A 38 -7.82 6.96 4.23
CA ASN A 38 -6.88 5.96 4.71
C ASN A 38 -7.55 4.63 5.09
N VAL A 39 -8.69 4.68 5.79
CA VAL A 39 -9.46 3.50 6.19
C VAL A 39 -10.05 2.80 4.95
N ASP A 40 -10.61 3.56 4.02
CA ASP A 40 -11.21 3.01 2.80
C ASP A 40 -10.15 2.33 1.92
N THR A 41 -8.98 2.97 1.78
CA THR A 41 -7.84 2.38 1.08
C THR A 41 -7.36 1.10 1.75
N TYR A 42 -7.33 1.08 3.09
CA TYR A 42 -6.96 -0.11 3.85
C TYR A 42 -7.91 -1.28 3.62
N ASN A 43 -9.21 -1.02 3.67
CA ASN A 43 -10.24 -2.04 3.46
C ASN A 43 -10.19 -2.59 2.03
N LEU A 44 -10.05 -1.70 1.04
CA LEU A 44 -9.96 -2.11 -0.37
C LEU A 44 -8.74 -2.98 -0.64
N TYR A 45 -7.58 -2.63 -0.07
CA TYR A 45 -6.39 -3.46 -0.18
C TYR A 45 -6.59 -4.82 0.49
N SER A 46 -7.09 -4.83 1.72
CA SER A 46 -7.30 -6.07 2.48
C SER A 46 -8.24 -7.03 1.76
N GLU A 47 -9.33 -6.52 1.18
CA GLU A 47 -10.29 -7.29 0.40
C GLU A 47 -9.64 -7.86 -0.88
N ARG A 48 -8.92 -7.03 -1.65
CA ARG A 48 -8.23 -7.48 -2.88
C ARG A 48 -7.13 -8.50 -2.58
N HIS A 49 -6.40 -8.29 -1.49
CA HIS A 49 -5.37 -9.20 -1.02
C HIS A 49 -5.98 -10.54 -0.65
N GLN A 50 -7.03 -10.56 0.19
CA GLN A 50 -7.71 -11.80 0.57
C GLN A 50 -8.23 -12.55 -0.66
N LYS A 51 -8.92 -11.85 -1.58
CA LYS A 51 -9.40 -12.44 -2.84
C LYS A 51 -8.25 -13.02 -3.67
N ALA A 52 -7.10 -12.34 -3.76
CA ALA A 52 -5.95 -12.87 -4.49
C ALA A 52 -5.39 -14.13 -3.82
N VAL A 53 -5.29 -14.16 -2.49
CA VAL A 53 -4.81 -15.30 -1.71
C VAL A 53 -5.74 -16.51 -1.84
N GLU A 54 -7.05 -16.32 -1.81
CA GLU A 54 -8.05 -17.37 -1.95
C GLU A 54 -7.99 -18.10 -3.31
N ASN A 55 -7.37 -17.48 -4.32
CA ASN A 55 -7.18 -18.09 -5.64
C ASN A 55 -5.95 -19.01 -5.73
N PHE A 56 -5.12 -19.11 -4.69
CA PHE A 56 -3.95 -19.99 -4.74
C PHE A 56 -4.36 -21.46 -4.58
N PRO A 57 -3.92 -22.35 -5.49
CA PRO A 57 -4.21 -23.77 -5.36
C PRO A 57 -3.44 -24.39 -4.19
N ASN A 58 -3.96 -25.47 -3.62
CA ASN A 58 -3.26 -26.36 -2.68
C ASN A 58 -2.59 -25.64 -1.49
N ASN A 59 -3.19 -24.56 -0.97
CA ASN A 59 -2.62 -23.73 0.10
C ASN A 59 -1.24 -23.14 -0.24
N ALA A 60 -0.87 -23.02 -1.51
CA ALA A 60 0.45 -22.57 -1.95
C ALA A 60 0.87 -21.23 -1.32
N PHE A 61 -0.09 -20.30 -1.17
CA PHE A 61 0.21 -19.02 -0.52
C PHE A 61 0.54 -19.18 0.97
N TYR A 62 -0.16 -20.05 1.69
CA TYR A 62 0.11 -20.27 3.11
C TYR A 62 1.44 -21.00 3.32
N ASN A 63 1.79 -21.90 2.41
CA ASN A 63 3.06 -22.62 2.39
C ASN A 63 4.19 -21.87 1.70
N ARG A 64 4.00 -20.59 1.33
CA ARG A 64 4.93 -19.84 0.47
C ARG A 64 6.36 -19.73 1.01
N PHE A 65 6.54 -19.88 2.33
CA PHE A 65 7.84 -19.83 3.00
C PHE A 65 8.43 -21.21 3.33
N ASP A 66 7.73 -22.30 2.98
CA ASP A 66 8.21 -23.66 3.16
C ASP A 66 8.46 -24.28 1.78
N ASP A 67 9.71 -24.22 1.34
CA ASP A 67 10.14 -24.72 0.03
C ASP A 67 9.82 -26.20 -0.19
N SER A 68 9.75 -27.00 0.89
CA SER A 68 9.43 -28.42 0.82
C SER A 68 7.95 -28.70 0.55
N GLN A 69 7.08 -27.71 0.80
CA GLN A 69 5.63 -27.81 0.65
C GLN A 69 5.08 -27.01 -0.53
N LEU A 70 5.95 -26.40 -1.35
CA LEU A 70 5.52 -25.69 -2.53
C LEU A 70 5.00 -26.66 -3.59
N PRO A 71 3.80 -26.46 -4.15
CA PRO A 71 3.34 -27.27 -5.26
C PRO A 71 4.22 -27.07 -6.49
N PRO A 72 4.24 -28.01 -7.44
CA PRO A 72 4.91 -27.83 -8.72
C PRO A 72 4.34 -26.62 -9.47
N ARG A 73 5.11 -26.07 -10.42
CA ARG A 73 4.59 -25.01 -11.30
C ARG A 73 3.40 -25.53 -12.09
N SER A 74 2.36 -24.72 -12.19
CA SER A 74 1.19 -25.01 -13.02
C SER A 74 0.60 -23.70 -13.55
N PRO A 75 -0.13 -23.72 -14.69
CA PRO A 75 -0.78 -22.52 -15.21
C PRO A 75 -1.70 -21.83 -14.20
N GLU A 76 -2.40 -22.61 -13.36
CA GLU A 76 -3.29 -22.10 -12.32
C GLU A 76 -2.51 -21.36 -11.23
N LEU A 77 -1.39 -21.92 -10.80
CA LEU A 77 -0.53 -21.30 -9.80
C LEU A 77 0.13 -20.03 -10.32
N THR A 78 0.68 -20.07 -11.53
CA THR A 78 1.26 -18.89 -12.19
C THR A 78 0.20 -17.79 -12.34
N ALA A 79 -1.03 -18.14 -12.70
CA ALA A 79 -2.15 -17.19 -12.76
C ALA A 79 -2.52 -16.61 -11.38
N ALA A 80 -2.49 -17.42 -10.31
CA ALA A 80 -2.73 -16.95 -8.94
C ALA A 80 -1.65 -15.97 -8.49
N VAL A 81 -0.37 -16.29 -8.76
CA VAL A 81 0.77 -15.42 -8.47
C VAL A 81 0.67 -14.11 -9.25
N ARG A 82 0.34 -14.17 -10.55
CA ARG A 82 0.07 -12.98 -11.38
C ARG A 82 -0.98 -12.07 -10.74
N ARG A 83 -2.13 -12.63 -10.34
CA ARG A 83 -3.21 -11.85 -9.70
C ARG A 83 -2.74 -11.18 -8.41
N TYR A 84 -1.97 -11.91 -7.60
CA TYR A 84 -1.38 -11.36 -6.39
C TYR A 84 -0.40 -10.21 -6.67
N LEU A 85 0.48 -10.37 -7.66
CA LEU A 85 1.43 -9.33 -8.08
C LEU A 85 0.71 -8.08 -8.61
N PHE A 86 -0.41 -8.22 -9.33
CA PHE A 86 -1.24 -7.08 -9.72
C PHE A 86 -1.80 -6.29 -8.53
N VAL A 87 -2.15 -6.97 -7.43
CA VAL A 87 -2.58 -6.29 -6.20
C VAL A 87 -1.41 -5.49 -5.60
N ILE A 88 -0.22 -6.07 -5.53
CA ILE A 88 0.97 -5.37 -5.02
C ILE A 88 1.32 -4.17 -5.93
N GLN A 89 1.36 -4.39 -7.24
CA GLN A 89 1.64 -3.35 -8.23
C GLN A 89 0.68 -2.17 -8.09
N SER A 90 -0.62 -2.44 -7.91
CA SER A 90 -1.62 -1.38 -7.71
C SER A 90 -1.32 -0.53 -6.48
N VAL A 91 -0.87 -1.15 -5.40
CA VAL A 91 -0.55 -0.44 -4.15
C VAL A 91 0.78 0.32 -4.26
N ASP A 92 1.79 -0.28 -4.89
CA ASP A 92 3.05 0.39 -5.20
C ASP A 92 2.79 1.67 -6.02
N TYR A 93 1.94 1.58 -7.05
CA TYR A 93 1.55 2.73 -7.84
C TYR A 93 0.83 3.82 -7.02
N LEU A 94 -0.10 3.45 -6.14
CA LEU A 94 -0.77 4.41 -5.25
C LEU A 94 0.21 5.08 -4.28
N ALA A 95 1.20 4.35 -3.79
CA ALA A 95 2.26 4.90 -2.94
C ALA A 95 3.18 5.84 -3.74
N TYR A 96 3.58 5.45 -4.95
CA TYR A 96 4.38 6.27 -5.86
C TYR A 96 3.69 7.61 -6.18
N GLN A 97 2.38 7.57 -6.42
CA GLN A 97 1.55 8.75 -6.66
C GLN A 97 1.18 9.54 -5.39
N LYS A 98 1.68 9.13 -4.21
CA LYS A 98 1.42 9.76 -2.91
C LYS A 98 -0.06 9.81 -2.50
N TYR A 99 -0.88 8.90 -3.04
CA TYR A 99 -2.26 8.70 -2.59
C TYR A 99 -2.34 7.91 -1.29
N LEU A 100 -1.29 7.15 -0.96
CA LEU A 100 -1.20 6.38 0.27
C LEU A 100 -0.44 7.15 1.34
N ASP A 101 -0.98 7.18 2.57
CA ASP A 101 -0.23 7.74 3.70
C ASP A 101 1.05 6.93 3.96
N ALA A 102 2.16 7.63 4.18
CA ALA A 102 3.47 7.02 4.38
C ALA A 102 3.49 6.01 5.54
N SER A 103 2.71 6.22 6.61
CA SER A 103 2.66 5.27 7.72
C SER A 103 2.03 3.95 7.30
N ILE A 104 0.99 3.99 6.46
CA ILE A 104 0.30 2.79 5.95
C ILE A 104 1.20 2.08 4.94
N TRP A 105 1.78 2.84 4.01
CA TRP A 105 2.73 2.31 3.04
C TRP A 105 3.87 1.55 3.71
N ASN A 106 4.48 2.11 4.74
CA ASN A 106 5.61 1.48 5.42
C ASN A 106 5.27 0.14 6.06
N VAL A 107 4.05 -0.04 6.55
CA VAL A 107 3.60 -1.33 7.12
C VAL A 107 3.41 -2.35 6.00
N TRP A 108 2.67 -1.99 4.95
CA TRP A 108 2.39 -2.89 3.83
C TRP A 108 3.62 -3.24 3.01
N ARG A 109 4.48 -2.25 2.74
CA ARG A 109 5.73 -2.45 2.01
C ARG A 109 6.56 -3.55 2.65
N LYS A 110 6.69 -3.57 3.98
CA LYS A 110 7.46 -4.61 4.69
C LYS A 110 6.88 -6.00 4.49
N ASP A 111 5.56 -6.15 4.59
CA ASP A 111 4.91 -7.45 4.39
C ASP A 111 4.97 -7.91 2.92
N MET A 112 4.77 -6.99 1.98
CA MET A 112 4.93 -7.25 0.55
C MET A 112 6.36 -7.67 0.23
N GLN A 113 7.37 -6.95 0.69
CA GLN A 113 8.77 -7.30 0.48
C GLN A 113 9.10 -8.68 1.05
N ARG A 114 8.59 -8.98 2.26
CA ARG A 114 8.74 -10.32 2.85
C ARG A 114 8.12 -11.39 1.96
N THR A 115 6.91 -11.16 1.46
CA THR A 115 6.22 -12.12 0.59
C THR A 115 6.88 -12.25 -0.77
N LEU A 116 7.37 -11.16 -1.37
CA LEU A 116 8.09 -11.18 -2.64
C LEU A 116 9.38 -12.00 -2.52
N ARG A 117 10.07 -11.98 -1.38
CA ARG A 117 11.28 -12.79 -1.15
C ARG A 117 11.06 -14.29 -1.12
N CYS A 118 9.83 -14.77 -1.09
CA CYS A 118 9.59 -16.19 -0.97
C CYS A 118 9.89 -16.93 -2.28
N GLN A 119 10.30 -18.19 -2.17
CA GLN A 119 10.72 -19.00 -3.32
C GLN A 119 9.59 -19.20 -4.33
N LEU A 120 8.34 -19.19 -3.87
CA LEU A 120 7.16 -19.22 -4.73
C LEU A 120 7.11 -18.02 -5.69
N ILE A 121 7.38 -16.81 -5.23
CA ILE A 121 7.36 -15.63 -6.11
C ILE A 121 8.63 -15.60 -6.96
N TYR A 122 9.78 -15.86 -6.36
CA TYR A 122 11.07 -15.84 -7.06
C TYR A 122 11.07 -16.75 -8.29
N ARG A 123 10.54 -17.97 -8.17
CA ARG A 123 10.51 -18.94 -9.28
C ARG A 123 9.54 -18.51 -10.39
N GLU A 124 8.39 -17.91 -10.07
CA GLU A 124 7.35 -17.56 -11.06
C GLU A 124 7.63 -16.21 -11.74
N TRP A 125 8.41 -15.33 -11.09
CA TRP A 125 8.67 -13.99 -11.56
C TRP A 125 9.24 -13.88 -12.99
N PRO A 126 10.23 -14.71 -13.42
CA PRO A 126 10.77 -14.61 -14.77
C PRO A 126 9.72 -14.71 -15.87
N ASP A 127 8.72 -15.59 -15.68
CA ASP A 127 7.63 -15.82 -16.63
C ASP A 127 6.58 -14.69 -16.58
N LEU A 128 6.46 -14.03 -15.42
CA LEU A 128 5.47 -12.98 -15.17
C LEU A 128 5.99 -11.56 -15.41
N LYS A 129 7.31 -11.35 -15.39
CA LYS A 129 7.93 -10.02 -15.46
C LYS A 129 7.45 -9.20 -16.67
N GLN A 130 7.22 -9.87 -17.81
CA GLN A 130 6.77 -9.21 -19.03
C GLN A 130 5.41 -8.52 -18.86
N ASP A 131 4.53 -9.05 -18.02
CA ASP A 131 3.22 -8.46 -17.73
C ASP A 131 3.33 -7.14 -16.96
N PHE A 132 4.50 -6.86 -16.39
CA PHE A 132 4.74 -5.72 -15.51
C PHE A 132 5.79 -4.73 -16.04
N ILE A 133 6.31 -4.92 -17.26
CA ILE A 133 7.44 -4.14 -17.80
C ILE A 133 7.13 -2.64 -17.91
N GLU A 134 5.87 -2.28 -18.11
CA GLU A 134 5.42 -0.87 -18.17
C GLU A 134 5.42 -0.20 -16.77
N PHE A 135 5.48 -0.98 -15.70
CA PHE A 135 5.48 -0.51 -14.32
C PHE A 135 6.89 -0.56 -13.72
N GLU A 136 7.78 0.28 -14.24
CA GLU A 136 9.20 0.28 -13.87
C GLU A 136 9.44 0.34 -12.35
N SER A 137 8.69 1.19 -11.62
CA SER A 137 8.81 1.29 -10.14
C SER A 137 8.56 -0.05 -9.46
N PHE A 138 7.55 -0.78 -9.94
CA PHE A 138 7.15 -2.07 -9.39
C PHE A 138 8.15 -3.16 -9.75
N THR A 139 8.61 -3.22 -11.01
CA THR A 139 9.66 -4.17 -11.43
C THR A 139 10.93 -3.99 -10.59
N GLN A 140 11.37 -2.74 -10.39
CA GLN A 140 12.51 -2.43 -9.51
C GLN A 140 12.23 -2.85 -8.06
N PHE A 141 11.03 -2.60 -7.56
CA PHE A 141 10.63 -3.00 -6.20
C PHE A 141 10.70 -4.52 -5.98
N VAL A 142 10.27 -5.31 -6.96
CA VAL A 142 10.35 -6.78 -6.91
C VAL A 142 11.80 -7.24 -6.95
N GLU A 143 12.59 -6.76 -7.91
CA GLU A 143 13.99 -7.17 -8.08
C GLU A 143 14.88 -6.78 -6.89
N GLN A 144 14.69 -5.58 -6.33
CA GLN A 144 15.35 -5.17 -5.09
C GLN A 144 14.95 -6.06 -3.91
N SER A 145 13.74 -6.58 -3.90
CA SER A 145 13.30 -7.49 -2.83
C SER A 145 14.09 -8.79 -2.87
N PHE A 146 14.39 -9.32 -4.06
CA PHE A 146 15.20 -10.53 -4.24
C PHE A 146 16.67 -10.34 -3.86
N GLN A 147 17.31 -9.26 -4.33
CA GLN A 147 18.73 -8.98 -4.02
C GLN A 147 18.99 -8.82 -2.52
N ASN A 148 18.01 -8.30 -1.78
CA ASN A 148 18.11 -8.17 -0.34
C ASN A 148 17.91 -9.49 0.43
N ALA A 149 17.29 -10.50 -0.20
CA ALA A 149 17.24 -11.85 0.36
C ALA A 149 18.62 -12.50 0.26
N GLU A 150 19.26 -12.45 -0.92
CA GLU A 150 20.60 -13.03 -1.15
C GLU A 150 21.69 -12.44 -0.24
N LYS A 151 21.60 -11.15 0.10
CA LYS A 151 22.55 -10.49 1.03
C LYS A 151 22.25 -10.74 2.51
N GLY A 152 21.03 -11.18 2.85
CA GLY A 152 20.65 -11.49 4.22
C GLY A 152 21.29 -12.79 4.70
N ASP A 153 21.31 -13.79 3.81
CA ASP A 153 21.86 -15.12 4.11
C ASP A 153 23.40 -15.14 4.14
N SER A 154 24.07 -14.18 3.49
CA SER A 154 25.54 -14.07 3.52
C SER A 154 26.10 -13.42 4.79
N ASN A 155 25.27 -12.84 5.65
CA ASN A 155 25.68 -12.21 6.92
C ASN A 155 25.36 -13.08 8.16
N THR A 156 24.75 -14.25 7.99
CA THR A 156 24.41 -15.17 9.09
C THR A 156 25.41 -16.31 9.28
N ASP A 157 26.42 -16.43 8.42
CA ASP A 157 27.53 -17.38 8.57
C ASP A 157 28.85 -16.64 8.81
N SER A 158 29.03 -16.14 10.03
CA SER A 158 30.36 -15.86 10.57
C SER A 158 30.33 -16.13 12.08
N PRO A 159 31.11 -17.11 12.57
CA PRO A 159 31.18 -17.45 13.99
C PRO A 159 31.77 -16.34 14.86
#